data_AF-A2DJL9-F1
#
_entry.id   AF-A2DJL9-F1
#
_cell.length_a   1.000
_cell.length_b   1.000
_cell.length_c   1.000
_cell.angle_alpha   90.00
_cell.angle_beta   90.00
_cell.angle_gamma   90.00
#
_symmetry.space_group_name_H-M   'P 1'
#
loop_
_entity.id
_entity.type
_entity.pdbx_description
1 polymer ?
#
loop_
_entity_poly.entity_id
_entity_poly.type
_entity_poly.pdbx_seq_one_letter_code
_entity_poly.pdbx_strand_id
1 'polypeptide(L)'
;MSDCKYMLPPIESLMPAMGNFQPFIIIPQQPVHSDPVEVPKTSKKMKFTPEEDKRLCSLIRQYGSNDWIHISEMMKTRNPRQCRERWNNYLNPNLRDDPWTIEEDKLLIAKYRQFGTHWSKISKFFAHRSDNAIRNRWQMLLRQSERRYLSSSSSSMSDA
;
A
#
# COMPACT_ATOMS: atom_id res chain seq x y z
N MET A 1 -9.55 -13.72 -38.10
CA MET A 1 -8.34 -12.98 -37.69
C MET A 1 -8.42 -12.80 -36.18
N SER A 2 -7.59 -13.57 -35.47
CA SER A 2 -7.01 -13.35 -34.13
C SER A 2 -7.78 -12.54 -33.07
N ASP A 3 -8.68 -13.17 -32.32
CA ASP A 3 -9.12 -12.67 -31.00
C ASP A 3 -9.19 -13.81 -29.97
N CYS A 4 -8.03 -14.40 -29.68
CA CYS A 4 -7.86 -15.29 -28.53
C CYS A 4 -6.52 -15.01 -27.88
N LYS A 5 -6.50 -15.08 -26.54
CA LYS A 5 -5.41 -14.78 -25.59
C LYS A 5 -5.40 -13.28 -25.26
N TYR A 6 -6.00 -12.80 -24.18
CA TYR A 6 -5.73 -13.19 -22.80
C TYR A 6 -6.99 -13.05 -21.94
N MET A 7 -7.77 -14.13 -21.84
CA MET A 7 -8.64 -14.29 -20.69
C MET A 7 -7.74 -14.43 -19.46
N LEU A 8 -7.59 -13.35 -18.70
CA LEU A 8 -7.15 -13.47 -17.31
C LEU A 8 -8.20 -14.38 -16.63
N PRO A 9 -7.81 -15.54 -16.08
CA PRO A 9 -8.75 -16.40 -15.41
C PRO A 9 -9.44 -15.63 -14.27
N PRO A 10 -10.70 -15.96 -13.94
CA PRO A 10 -11.35 -15.46 -12.73
C PRO A 10 -10.39 -15.63 -11.55
N ILE A 11 -10.17 -14.55 -10.78
CA ILE A 11 -9.20 -14.49 -9.68
C ILE A 11 -9.58 -15.41 -8.51
N GLU A 12 -10.63 -16.24 -8.65
CA GLU A 12 -11.01 -17.27 -7.69
C GLU A 12 -9.88 -18.28 -7.41
N SER A 13 -8.98 -18.57 -8.38
CA SER A 13 -7.84 -19.47 -8.14
C SER A 13 -6.62 -18.83 -7.45
N LEU A 14 -6.66 -17.51 -7.20
CA LEU A 14 -5.60 -16.76 -6.51
C LEU A 14 -6.05 -16.20 -5.17
N MET A 15 -7.23 -16.59 -4.70
CA MET A 15 -7.69 -16.36 -3.35
C MET A 15 -7.33 -17.61 -2.52
N PRO A 16 -6.25 -17.60 -1.70
CA PRO A 16 -6.33 -18.38 -0.48
C PRO A 16 -7.61 -17.93 0.23
N ALA A 17 -8.46 -18.88 0.62
CA ALA A 17 -9.57 -18.65 1.52
C ALA A 17 -9.14 -17.59 2.53
N MET A 18 -9.91 -16.51 2.66
CA MET A 18 -9.67 -15.50 3.68
C MET A 18 -9.75 -16.21 5.02
N GLY A 19 -8.58 -16.67 5.48
CA GLY A 19 -8.39 -17.40 6.70
C GLY A 19 -8.80 -16.45 7.80
N ASN A 20 -9.96 -16.77 8.38
CA ASN A 20 -10.41 -16.44 9.71
C ASN A 20 -9.80 -15.15 10.26
N PHE A 21 -10.56 -14.06 10.12
CA PHE A 21 -10.73 -13.15 11.25
C PHE A 21 -11.11 -14.01 12.47
N GLN A 22 -10.11 -14.41 13.25
CA GLN A 22 -10.35 -14.85 14.62
C GLN A 22 -10.63 -13.57 15.41
N PRO A 23 -11.87 -13.34 15.89
CA PRO A 23 -12.05 -12.38 16.96
C PRO A 23 -11.21 -12.89 18.13
N PHE A 24 -10.18 -12.14 18.52
CA PHE A 24 -9.39 -12.47 19.71
C PHE A 24 -10.35 -12.55 20.90
N ILE A 25 -10.60 -13.78 21.32
CA ILE A 25 -11.27 -14.10 22.57
C ILE A 25 -10.48 -13.45 23.71
N ILE A 26 -11.21 -12.71 24.54
CA ILE A 26 -10.74 -12.03 25.74
C ILE A 26 -10.09 -13.06 26.67
N ILE A 27 -8.77 -13.00 26.83
CA ILE A 27 -8.06 -13.66 27.92
C ILE A 27 -8.04 -12.67 29.10
N PRO A 28 -8.63 -13.00 30.26
CA PRO A 28 -8.55 -12.14 31.43
C PRO A 28 -7.15 -12.27 32.05
N GLN A 29 -6.35 -11.21 31.98
CA GLN A 29 -5.17 -11.07 32.83
C GLN A 29 -5.44 -10.05 33.95
N GLN A 30 -5.07 -10.47 35.15
CA GLN A 30 -5.19 -9.82 36.45
C GLN A 30 -4.42 -8.48 36.54
N PRO A 31 -4.74 -7.61 37.50
CA PRO A 31 -4.48 -6.17 37.41
C PRO A 31 -3.03 -5.82 37.77
N VAL A 32 -2.35 -5.09 36.90
CA VAL A 32 -1.13 -4.36 37.24
C VAL A 32 -1.53 -2.91 37.52
N HIS A 33 -1.44 -2.50 38.79
CA HIS A 33 -1.55 -1.10 39.17
C HIS A 33 -0.25 -0.39 38.79
N SER A 34 -0.34 0.48 37.79
CA SER A 34 0.67 1.49 37.49
C SER A 34 -0.04 2.68 36.85
N ASP A 35 0.29 3.87 37.33
CA ASP A 35 -0.43 5.14 37.17
C ASP A 35 -0.87 5.49 35.73
N PRO A 36 -2.01 6.19 35.54
CA PRO A 36 -2.45 6.58 34.21
C PRO A 36 -1.60 7.74 33.69
N VAL A 37 -0.58 7.40 32.88
CA VAL A 37 -0.02 8.36 31.93
C VAL A 37 -1.09 8.61 30.87
N GLU A 38 -1.76 9.76 30.94
CA GLU A 38 -2.67 10.21 29.89
C GLU A 38 -1.89 10.35 28.57
N VAL A 39 -2.15 9.45 27.63
CA VAL A 39 -1.69 9.59 26.24
C VAL A 39 -2.86 10.18 25.43
N PRO A 40 -2.78 11.43 24.94
CA PRO A 40 -3.88 12.02 24.18
C PRO A 40 -4.12 11.33 22.81
N LYS A 41 -5.21 10.56 22.79
CA LYS A 41 -6.23 10.31 21.73
C LYS A 41 -5.87 10.64 20.27
N THR A 42 -5.79 9.55 19.48
CA THR A 42 -6.05 9.39 18.03
C THR A 42 -5.87 10.62 17.14
N SER A 43 -4.65 10.81 16.64
CA SER A 43 -4.33 11.84 15.66
C SER A 43 -5.13 11.64 14.37
N LYS A 44 -5.95 12.64 13.99
CA LYS A 44 -6.48 12.74 12.61
C LYS A 44 -5.32 12.56 11.63
N LYS A 45 -5.46 11.70 10.62
CA LYS A 45 -4.44 11.51 9.57
C LYS A 45 -4.27 12.83 8.79
N MET A 46 -3.36 13.69 9.23
CA MET A 46 -3.08 14.95 8.55
C MET A 46 -2.23 14.70 7.30
N LYS A 47 -2.69 15.17 6.15
CA LYS A 47 -1.91 15.16 4.90
C LYS A 47 -0.72 16.11 5.02
N PHE A 48 0.37 15.80 4.32
CA PHE A 48 1.50 16.72 4.18
C PHE A 48 1.09 17.92 3.31
N THR A 49 1.50 19.12 3.71
CA THR A 49 1.35 20.31 2.85
C THR A 49 2.54 20.44 1.89
N PRO A 50 2.40 21.20 0.79
CA PRO A 50 3.53 21.47 -0.11
C PRO A 50 4.72 22.15 0.60
N GLU A 51 4.46 22.98 1.61
CA GLU A 51 5.50 23.64 2.42
C GLU A 51 6.25 22.61 3.28
N GLU A 52 5.54 21.67 3.87
CA GLU A 52 6.15 20.56 4.60
C GLU A 52 6.97 19.66 3.68
N ASP A 53 6.49 19.37 2.47
CA ASP A 53 7.23 18.59 1.48
C ASP A 53 8.52 19.31 1.05
N LYS A 54 8.46 20.62 0.78
CA LYS A 54 9.64 21.45 0.47
C LYS A 54 10.65 21.41 1.62
N ARG A 55 10.18 21.55 2.85
CA ARG A 55 11.02 21.49 4.05
C ARG A 55 11.67 20.11 4.19
N LEU A 56 10.90 19.04 4.05
CA LEU A 56 11.39 17.67 4.13
C LEU A 56 12.46 17.38 3.06
N CYS A 57 12.22 17.79 1.81
CA CYS A 57 13.20 17.69 0.72
C CYS A 57 14.49 18.46 1.04
N SER A 58 14.38 19.68 1.59
CA SER A 58 15.54 20.48 1.98
C SER A 58 16.37 19.79 3.07
N LEU A 59 15.72 19.27 4.11
CA LEU A 59 16.39 18.55 5.20
C LEU A 59 17.08 17.27 4.70
N ILE A 60 16.44 16.52 3.81
CA ILE A 60 17.04 15.30 3.23
C ILE A 60 18.23 15.63 2.32
N ARG A 61 18.19 16.75 1.58
CA ARG A 61 19.35 17.22 0.82
C ARG A 61 20.53 17.60 1.73
N GLN A 62 20.24 18.12 2.92
CA GLN A 62 21.26 18.56 3.87
C GLN A 62 21.85 17.40 4.70
N TYR A 63 21.02 16.49 5.20
CA TYR A 63 21.42 15.44 6.15
C TYR A 63 21.40 14.01 5.57
N GLY A 64 20.91 13.85 4.33
CA GLY A 64 20.67 12.53 3.72
C GLY A 64 19.36 11.89 4.18
N SER A 65 19.03 10.71 3.64
CA SER A 65 17.80 9.97 3.92
C SER A 65 17.98 8.81 4.91
N ASN A 66 18.99 8.90 5.78
CA ASN A 66 19.37 7.80 6.68
C ASN A 66 19.00 8.08 8.15
N ASP A 67 18.96 9.36 8.56
CA ASP A 67 18.64 9.77 9.93
C ASP A 67 17.27 10.45 10.04
N TRP A 68 16.23 9.62 10.10
CA TRP A 68 14.85 10.08 10.19
C TRP A 68 14.50 10.70 11.55
N ILE A 69 15.26 10.37 12.60
CA ILE A 69 15.05 10.92 13.94
C ILE A 69 15.41 12.40 13.90
N HIS A 70 16.64 12.71 13.47
CA HIS A 70 17.11 14.08 13.36
C HIS A 70 16.24 14.91 12.39
N ILE A 71 15.88 14.36 11.23
CA ILE A 71 15.00 15.05 10.28
C ILE A 71 13.65 15.40 10.91
N SER A 72 13.08 14.51 11.71
CA SER A 72 11.79 14.76 12.37
C SER A 72 11.86 15.85 13.43
N GLU A 73 12.95 15.91 14.20
CA GLU A 73 13.23 16.96 15.18
C GLU A 73 13.31 18.32 14.49
N MET A 74 13.95 18.38 13.32
CA MET A 74 14.06 19.59 12.50
C MET A 74 12.73 19.97 11.82
N MET A 75 11.87 18.99 11.52
CA MET A 75 10.50 19.23 11.02
C MET A 75 9.58 19.79 12.11
N LYS A 76 9.73 19.35 13.36
CA LYS A 76 8.91 19.67 14.55
C LYS A 76 7.43 19.24 14.47
N THR A 77 6.84 19.23 13.28
CA THR A 77 5.41 18.92 13.06
C THR A 77 5.15 17.44 12.72
N ARG A 78 6.19 16.69 12.35
CA ARG A 78 6.09 15.32 11.85
C ARG A 78 7.06 14.41 12.58
N ASN A 79 6.67 13.16 12.76
CA ASN A 79 7.51 12.14 13.39
C ASN A 79 8.41 11.40 12.37
N PRO A 80 9.43 10.64 12.82
CA PRO A 80 10.39 9.98 11.93
C PRO A 80 9.72 9.05 10.90
N ARG A 81 8.71 8.30 11.34
CA ARG A 81 7.96 7.37 10.48
C ARG A 81 7.24 8.10 9.36
N GLN A 82 6.56 9.21 9.67
CA GLN A 82 5.84 10.02 8.70
C GLN A 82 6.78 10.62 7.66
N CYS A 83 7.92 11.18 8.11
CA CYS A 83 8.94 11.73 7.21
C CYS A 83 9.48 10.67 6.25
N ARG A 84 9.87 9.50 6.78
CA ARG A 84 10.36 8.38 5.98
C ARG A 84 9.33 7.88 4.97
N GLU A 85 8.10 7.68 5.42
CA GLU A 85 7.00 7.20 4.57
C GLU A 85 6.70 8.20 3.45
N ARG A 86 6.65 9.50 3.78
CA ARG A 86 6.41 10.56 2.79
C ARG A 86 7.51 10.59 1.72
N TRP A 87 8.78 10.50 2.14
CA TRP A 87 9.90 10.46 1.21
C TRP A 87 9.84 9.23 0.31
N ASN A 88 9.79 8.03 0.90
CA ASN A 88 9.90 6.77 0.17
C ASN A 88 8.71 6.47 -0.76
N ASN A 89 7.55 7.09 -0.51
CA ASN A 89 6.35 6.84 -1.30
C ASN A 89 6.02 7.95 -2.31
N TYR A 90 6.51 9.18 -2.12
CA TYR A 90 6.06 10.32 -2.91
C TYR A 90 7.16 11.31 -3.33
N LEU A 91 8.16 11.60 -2.48
CA LEU A 91 9.12 12.68 -2.75
C LEU A 91 10.46 12.19 -3.30
N ASN A 92 10.78 10.90 -3.15
CA ASN A 92 12.02 10.33 -3.63
C ASN A 92 12.09 10.45 -5.18
N PRO A 93 13.12 11.12 -5.74
CA PRO A 93 13.23 11.36 -7.18
C PRO A 93 13.36 10.08 -8.02
N ASN A 94 13.67 8.94 -7.40
CA ASN A 94 13.70 7.65 -8.08
C ASN A 94 12.31 7.09 -8.39
N LEU A 95 11.25 7.66 -7.81
CA LEU A 95 9.87 7.27 -8.06
C LEU A 95 9.34 7.98 -9.30
N ARG A 96 8.57 7.26 -10.11
CA ARG A 96 7.90 7.81 -11.29
C ARG A 96 6.39 7.76 -11.11
N ASP A 97 5.71 8.85 -11.49
CA ASP A 97 4.24 8.96 -11.49
C ASP A 97 3.62 8.54 -12.83
N ASP A 98 4.34 7.74 -13.61
CA ASP A 98 3.87 7.28 -14.90
C ASP A 98 2.68 6.30 -14.74
N PRO A 99 1.74 6.25 -15.71
CA PRO A 99 0.68 5.26 -15.72
C PRO A 99 1.23 3.83 -15.63
N TRP A 100 0.46 2.93 -15.02
CA TRP A 100 0.82 1.51 -14.97
C TRP A 100 0.68 0.86 -16.33
N THR A 101 1.75 0.22 -16.77
CA THR A 101 1.79 -0.54 -18.02
C THR A 101 1.23 -1.96 -17.85
N ILE A 102 0.85 -2.58 -18.96
CA ILE A 102 0.35 -3.96 -18.97
C ILE A 102 1.46 -4.94 -18.53
N GLU A 103 2.70 -4.64 -18.88
CA GLU A 103 3.90 -5.40 -18.51
C GLU A 103 4.13 -5.34 -17.00
N GLU A 104 3.99 -4.16 -16.39
CA GLU A 104 4.06 -4.00 -14.94
C GLU A 104 2.95 -4.78 -14.23
N ASP A 105 1.72 -4.76 -14.75
CA ASP A 105 0.60 -5.53 -14.19
C ASP A 105 0.85 -7.05 -14.25
N LYS A 106 1.32 -7.54 -15.40
CA LYS A 106 1.69 -8.95 -15.57
C LYS A 106 2.77 -9.36 -14.59
N LEU A 107 3.81 -8.52 -14.44
CA LEU A 107 4.88 -8.76 -13.49
C LEU A 107 4.35 -8.77 -12.04
N LEU A 108 3.48 -7.82 -11.69
CA LEU A 108 2.88 -7.73 -10.37
C LEU A 108 2.09 -9.00 -10.02
N ILE A 109 1.22 -9.46 -10.93
CA ILE A 109 0.44 -10.69 -10.74
C ILE A 109 1.38 -11.89 -10.57
N ALA A 110 2.41 -12.00 -11.41
CA ALA A 110 3.38 -13.09 -11.32
C ALA A 110 4.15 -13.08 -9.99
N LYS A 111 4.59 -11.91 -9.52
CA LYS A 111 5.31 -11.79 -8.23
C LYS A 111 4.40 -11.96 -7.02
N TYR A 112 3.15 -11.54 -7.10
CA TYR A 112 2.15 -11.82 -6.07
C TYR A 112 1.89 -13.32 -5.92
N ARG A 113 1.81 -14.08 -7.02
CA ARG A 113 1.71 -15.55 -6.97
C ARG A 113 2.89 -16.20 -6.23
N GLN A 114 4.08 -15.61 -6.35
CA GLN A 114 5.30 -16.13 -5.74
C GLN A 114 5.47 -15.72 -4.27
N PHE A 115 5.10 -14.48 -3.92
CA PHE A 115 5.43 -13.89 -2.62
C PHE A 115 4.21 -13.41 -1.82
N GLY A 116 2.99 -13.49 -2.34
CA GLY A 116 1.79 -12.97 -1.69
C GLY A 116 1.88 -11.46 -1.40
N THR A 117 1.44 -11.05 -0.21
CA THR A 117 1.36 -9.64 0.22
C THR A 117 2.69 -9.05 0.72
N HIS A 118 3.82 -9.68 0.44
CA HIS A 118 5.16 -9.18 0.81
C HIS A 118 5.59 -8.04 -0.14
N TRP A 119 4.91 -6.88 -0.07
CA TRP A 119 5.08 -5.75 -0.98
C TRP A 119 6.50 -5.20 -1.05
N SER A 120 7.20 -5.15 0.08
CA SER A 120 8.60 -4.72 0.15
C SER A 120 9.57 -5.66 -0.57
N LYS A 121 9.21 -6.95 -0.73
CA LYS A 121 9.97 -7.92 -1.53
C LYS A 121 9.62 -7.78 -3.01
N ILE A 122 8.35 -7.56 -3.31
CA ILE A 122 7.86 -7.36 -4.68
C ILE A 122 8.40 -6.05 -5.27
N SER A 123 8.49 -4.97 -4.48
CA SER A 123 8.99 -3.67 -4.94
C SER A 123 10.40 -3.70 -5.48
N LYS A 124 11.25 -4.63 -5.02
CA LYS A 124 12.60 -4.81 -5.55
C LYS A 124 12.64 -5.21 -7.03
N PHE A 125 11.54 -5.70 -7.58
CA PHE A 125 11.41 -6.03 -9.01
C PHE A 125 10.94 -4.84 -9.87
N PHE A 126 10.60 -3.71 -9.25
CA PHE A 126 10.13 -2.51 -9.93
C PHE A 126 11.10 -1.35 -9.63
N ALA A 127 11.80 -0.87 -10.65
CA ALA A 127 12.83 0.16 -10.45
C ALA A 127 12.26 1.49 -9.90
N HIS A 128 11.05 1.86 -10.33
CA HIS A 128 10.49 3.20 -10.08
C HIS A 128 9.13 3.17 -9.35
N ARG A 129 8.74 2.04 -8.75
CA ARG A 129 7.48 1.91 -8.00
C ARG A 129 7.79 1.63 -6.53
N SER A 130 7.16 2.40 -5.65
CA SER A 130 7.18 2.11 -4.21
C SER A 130 6.33 0.87 -3.88
N ASP A 131 6.60 0.25 -2.74
CA ASP A 131 5.77 -0.82 -2.18
C ASP A 131 4.32 -0.37 -1.98
N ASN A 132 4.13 0.91 -1.59
CA ASN A 132 2.81 1.52 -1.51
C ASN A 132 2.11 1.61 -2.88
N ALA A 133 2.82 2.02 -3.93
CA ALA A 133 2.28 2.07 -5.28
C ALA A 133 1.85 0.68 -5.77
N ILE A 134 2.67 -0.33 -5.51
CA ILE A 134 2.39 -1.73 -5.86
C ILE A 134 1.14 -2.25 -5.16
N ARG A 135 1.04 -2.07 -3.83
CA ARG A 135 -0.13 -2.45 -3.06
C ARG A 135 -1.39 -1.74 -3.57
N ASN A 136 -1.31 -0.45 -3.86
CA ASN A 136 -2.42 0.33 -4.40
C ASN A 136 -2.85 -0.20 -5.78
N ARG A 137 -1.90 -0.53 -6.66
CA ARG A 137 -2.20 -1.10 -7.97
C ARG A 137 -2.90 -2.45 -7.86
N TRP A 138 -2.41 -3.32 -6.99
CA TRP A 138 -3.06 -4.61 -6.73
C TRP A 138 -4.52 -4.43 -6.30
N GLN A 139 -4.78 -3.53 -5.36
CA GLN A 139 -6.16 -3.21 -4.95
C GLN A 139 -7.03 -2.66 -6.08
N MET A 140 -6.44 -1.87 -7.01
CA MET A 140 -7.16 -1.42 -8.20
C MET A 140 -7.52 -2.57 -9.14
N LEU A 141 -6.59 -3.51 -9.35
CA LEU A 141 -6.82 -4.69 -10.18
C LEU A 141 -7.94 -5.58 -9.61
N LEU A 142 -7.97 -5.79 -8.28
CA LEU A 142 -9.04 -6.52 -7.61
C LEU A 142 -10.42 -5.85 -7.81
N ARG A 143 -10.51 -4.53 -7.60
CA ARG A 143 -11.76 -3.79 -7.83
C ARG A 143 -12.20 -3.79 -9.29
N GLN A 144 -11.27 -3.91 -10.24
CA GLN A 144 -11.60 -4.03 -11.67
C GLN A 144 -12.10 -5.43 -12.00
N SER A 145 -11.51 -6.48 -11.45
CA SER A 145 -12.00 -7.85 -11.66
C SER A 145 -13.38 -8.07 -11.07
N GLU A 146 -13.65 -7.57 -9.87
CA GLU A 146 -14.98 -7.65 -9.23
C GLU A 146 -16.04 -6.97 -10.09
N ARG A 147 -15.77 -5.75 -10.56
CA ARG A 147 -16.71 -5.03 -11.43
C ARG A 147 -16.99 -5.77 -12.74
N ARG A 148 -15.97 -6.37 -13.35
CA ARG A 148 -16.14 -7.17 -14.57
C ARG A 148 -16.95 -8.44 -14.32
N TYR A 149 -16.78 -9.07 -13.17
CA TYR A 149 -17.57 -10.24 -12.77
C TYR A 149 -19.05 -9.85 -12.61
N LEU A 150 -19.35 -8.81 -11.82
CA LEU A 150 -20.73 -8.35 -11.61
C LEU A 150 -21.42 -7.98 -12.94
N SER A 151 -20.73 -7.31 -13.86
CA SER A 151 -21.30 -6.97 -15.17
C SER A 151 -21.56 -8.19 -16.05
N SER A 152 -20.74 -9.24 -15.94
CA SER A 152 -20.92 -10.47 -16.72
C SER A 152 -22.05 -11.34 -16.15
N SER A 153 -22.27 -11.32 -14.84
CA SER A 153 -23.36 -12.07 -14.19
C SER A 153 -24.73 -11.45 -14.46
N SER A 154 -24.84 -10.12 -14.59
CA SER A 154 -26.12 -9.46 -14.90
C SER A 154 -26.61 -9.71 -16.33
N SER A 155 -25.71 -9.92 -17.30
CA SER A 155 -26.07 -10.22 -18.69
C SER A 155 -26.57 -11.65 -18.89
N SER A 156 -26.39 -12.55 -17.91
CA SER A 156 -26.81 -13.95 -18.01
C SER A 156 -28.20 -14.22 -17.43
N MET A 157 -28.89 -13.20 -16.89
CA MET A 157 -30.20 -13.30 -16.22
C MET A 157 -31.37 -12.70 -17.03
N SER A 158 -31.13 -12.20 -18.25
CA SER A 158 -32.15 -11.56 -19.09
C SER A 158 -32.70 -12.39 -20.25
N ASP A 159 -32.30 -13.66 -20.38
CA ASP A 159 -32.77 -14.57 -21.45
C ASP A 159 -33.50 -15.82 -20.90
N ALA A 160 -34.34 -15.66 -19.86
CA ALA A 160 -35.19 -16.74 -19.33
C ALA A 160 -36.65 -16.28 -19.17
#